data_AF-A0A2T7U4N6-F1
#
_entry.id   AF-A0A2T7U4N6-F1
#
_cell.length_a   1.000
_cell.length_b   1.000
_cell.length_c   1.000
_cell.angle_alpha   90.00
_cell.angle_beta   90.00
_cell.angle_gamma   90.00
#
_symmetry.space_group_name_H-M   'P 1'
#
loop_
_entity.id
_entity.type
_entity.pdbx_description
1 polymer ?
#
loop_
_entity_poly.entity_id
_entity_poly.type
_entity_poly.pdbx_seq_one_letter_code
_entity_poly.pdbx_strand_id
1 'polypeptide(L)'
;MEEKSTRPPEQSRRRTRHDPPSIEDAVTAAQGLTGNIDSQVEIAAQLMGLPEDEVRPFALKGSVPSRLSVARSAPIPSKVGRTITVERRSHRSLLTRAGGHR
;
A
#
# COMPACT_ATOMS: atom_id res chain seq x y z
N MET A 1 27.68 6.39 -36.43
CA MET A 1 27.82 6.70 -34.99
C MET A 1 26.70 5.95 -34.28
N GLU A 2 27.03 4.78 -33.73
CA GLU A 2 26.06 3.88 -33.08
C GLU A 2 25.54 4.53 -31.79
N GLU A 3 24.24 4.79 -31.77
CA GLU A 3 23.55 5.21 -30.57
C GLU A 3 23.46 4.00 -29.63
N LYS A 4 24.32 3.99 -28.61
CA LYS A 4 24.34 2.96 -27.58
C LYS A 4 23.08 3.10 -26.73
N SER A 5 22.01 2.43 -27.15
CA SER A 5 20.73 2.34 -26.44
C SER A 5 20.97 1.82 -25.02
N THR A 6 20.93 2.73 -24.06
CA THR A 6 21.01 2.42 -22.63
C THR A 6 19.64 1.91 -22.20
N ARG A 7 19.41 0.60 -22.35
CA ARG A 7 18.23 -0.03 -21.77
C ARG A 7 18.27 0.21 -20.25
N PRO A 8 17.21 0.74 -19.63
CA PRO A 8 17.17 0.95 -18.20
C PRO A 8 17.39 -0.40 -17.49
N PRO A 9 18.05 -0.42 -16.32
CA PRO A 9 18.35 -1.66 -15.62
C PRO A 9 17.06 -2.40 -15.38
N GLU A 10 16.98 -3.61 -15.93
CA GLU A 10 15.92 -4.58 -15.73
C GLU A 10 15.58 -4.57 -14.23
N GLN A 11 14.39 -4.06 -13.90
CA GLN A 11 13.90 -3.89 -12.55
C GLN A 11 14.35 -5.10 -11.74
N SER A 12 15.26 -4.87 -10.78
CA SER A 12 15.95 -5.92 -10.05
C SER A 12 14.98 -7.04 -9.76
N ARG A 13 15.30 -8.25 -10.24
CA ARG A 13 14.55 -9.51 -10.13
C ARG A 13 14.28 -9.88 -8.67
N ARG A 14 13.56 -9.01 -7.97
CA ARG A 14 13.16 -9.10 -6.58
C ARG A 14 11.95 -10.01 -6.62
N ARG A 15 12.20 -11.29 -6.40
CA ARG A 15 11.15 -12.29 -6.26
C ARG A 15 10.38 -11.96 -4.99
N THR A 16 9.24 -11.28 -5.14
CA THR A 16 8.27 -11.12 -4.06
C THR A 16 7.80 -12.51 -3.68
N ARG A 17 8.00 -12.89 -2.42
CA ARG A 17 7.44 -14.13 -1.89
C ARG A 17 5.93 -14.04 -2.01
N HIS A 18 5.32 -15.00 -2.71
CA HIS A 18 3.88 -15.14 -2.76
C HIS A 18 3.45 -15.96 -1.55
N ASP A 19 2.75 -15.32 -0.62
CA ASP A 19 2.05 -15.97 0.48
C ASP A 19 0.56 -15.94 0.11
N PRO A 20 -0.09 -17.10 -0.11
CA PRO A 20 -1.50 -17.12 -0.49
C PRO A 20 -2.36 -16.57 0.65
N PRO A 21 -3.46 -15.86 0.35
CA PRO A 21 -4.34 -15.33 1.39
C PRO A 21 -4.97 -16.47 2.21
N SER A 22 -5.09 -16.27 3.53
CA SER A 22 -5.79 -17.19 4.42
C SER A 22 -7.29 -16.86 4.51
N ILE A 23 -8.12 -17.85 4.86
CA ILE A 23 -9.55 -17.64 5.14
C ILE A 23 -9.74 -16.62 6.28
N GLU A 24 -8.86 -16.63 7.28
CA GLU A 24 -8.89 -15.69 8.40
C GLU A 24 -8.65 -14.24 7.96
N ASP A 25 -7.79 -14.02 6.96
CA ASP A 25 -7.53 -12.70 6.40
C ASP A 25 -8.77 -12.18 5.66
N ALA A 26 -9.44 -13.04 4.89
CA ALA A 26 -10.68 -12.70 4.19
C ALA A 26 -11.82 -12.38 5.17
N VAL A 27 -11.96 -13.16 6.25
CA VAL A 27 -12.93 -12.88 7.32
C VAL A 27 -12.64 -11.53 7.98
N THR A 28 -11.38 -11.25 8.27
CA THR A 28 -10.97 -9.96 8.87
C THR A 28 -11.30 -8.79 7.95
N ALA A 29 -11.07 -8.93 6.63
CA ALA A 29 -11.45 -7.92 5.65
C ALA A 29 -12.97 -7.70 5.59
N ALA A 30 -13.75 -8.80 5.59
CA ALA A 30 -15.21 -8.74 5.57
C ALA A 30 -15.81 -8.08 6.83
N GLN A 31 -15.23 -8.33 8.01
CA GLN A 31 -15.62 -7.67 9.26
C GLN A 31 -15.42 -6.14 9.20
N GLY A 32 -14.41 -5.67 8.46
CA GLY A 32 -14.20 -4.24 8.23
C GLY A 32 -15.29 -3.60 7.36
N LEU A 33 -16.06 -4.39 6.62
CA LEU A 33 -17.13 -3.92 5.73
C LEU A 33 -18.53 -4.05 6.35
N THR A 34 -18.77 -5.07 7.18
CA THR A 34 -20.09 -5.33 7.77
C THR A 34 -20.02 -6.03 9.13
N GLY A 35 -20.99 -5.74 10.00
CA GLY A 35 -21.14 -6.39 11.31
C GLY A 35 -22.09 -7.60 11.31
N ASN A 36 -22.74 -7.91 10.19
CA ASN A 36 -23.64 -9.06 10.06
C ASN A 36 -22.85 -10.32 9.65
N ILE A 37 -23.08 -11.44 10.33
CA ILE A 37 -22.31 -12.69 10.12
C ILE A 37 -22.59 -13.34 8.78
N ASP A 38 -23.85 -13.41 8.35
CA ASP A 38 -24.19 -13.97 7.04
C ASP A 38 -23.53 -13.16 5.92
N SER A 39 -23.57 -11.83 6.01
CA SER A 39 -22.88 -10.96 5.05
C SER A 39 -21.35 -11.10 5.11
N GLN A 40 -20.76 -11.28 6.30
CA GLN A 40 -19.31 -11.53 6.42
C GLN A 40 -18.90 -12.83 5.72
N VAL A 41 -19.70 -13.88 5.89
CA VAL A 41 -19.46 -15.20 5.29
C VAL A 41 -19.54 -15.11 3.76
N GLU A 42 -20.57 -14.44 3.23
CA GLU A 42 -20.73 -14.24 1.79
C GLU A 42 -19.53 -13.50 1.18
N ILE A 43 -19.11 -12.38 1.79
CA ILE A 43 -17.99 -11.57 1.29
C ILE A 43 -16.68 -12.37 1.36
N ALA A 44 -16.41 -13.04 2.49
CA ALA A 44 -15.18 -13.81 2.66
C ALA A 44 -15.14 -15.04 1.72
N ALA A 45 -16.28 -15.68 1.45
CA ALA A 45 -16.40 -16.73 0.44
C ALA A 45 -16.06 -16.20 -0.96
N GLN A 46 -16.57 -15.03 -1.34
CA GLN A 46 -16.26 -14.39 -2.62
C GLN A 46 -14.77 -14.01 -2.74
N LEU A 47 -14.15 -13.52 -1.66
CA LEU A 47 -12.72 -13.17 -1.63
C LEU A 47 -11.81 -14.41 -1.78
N MET A 48 -12.21 -15.55 -1.20
CA MET A 48 -11.44 -16.79 -1.23
C MET A 48 -11.76 -17.69 -2.42
N GLY A 49 -12.92 -17.52 -3.06
CA GLY A 49 -13.44 -18.45 -4.06
C GLY A 49 -13.81 -19.82 -3.48
N LEU A 50 -14.21 -19.86 -2.21
CA LEU A 50 -14.60 -21.06 -1.46
C LEU A 50 -16.11 -21.02 -1.13
N PRO A 51 -16.75 -22.17 -0.87
CA PRO A 51 -18.15 -22.18 -0.44
C PRO A 51 -18.33 -21.57 0.95
N GLU A 52 -19.51 -21.00 1.21
CA GLU A 52 -19.85 -20.36 2.48
C GLU A 52 -19.69 -21.30 3.69
N ASP A 53 -19.98 -22.58 3.53
CA ASP A 53 -19.89 -23.57 4.61
C ASP A 53 -18.45 -23.77 5.12
N GLU A 54 -17.45 -23.58 4.27
CA GLU A 54 -16.04 -23.64 4.66
C GLU A 54 -15.60 -22.39 5.43
N VAL A 55 -16.24 -21.25 5.16
CA VAL A 55 -15.88 -19.95 5.74
C VAL A 55 -16.66 -19.63 7.01
N ARG A 56 -17.92 -20.07 7.10
CA ARG A 56 -18.84 -19.90 8.24
C ARG A 56 -18.21 -20.20 9.61
N PRO A 57 -17.46 -21.31 9.84
CA PRO A 57 -16.84 -21.56 11.14
C PRO A 57 -15.75 -20.53 11.51
N PHE A 58 -15.09 -19.91 10.53
CA PHE A 58 -14.06 -18.89 10.77
C PHE A 58 -14.71 -17.54 11.08
N ALA A 59 -15.77 -17.16 10.37
CA ALA A 59 -16.53 -15.95 10.65
C ALA A 59 -17.14 -15.95 12.06
N LEU A 60 -17.71 -17.08 12.49
CA LEU A 60 -18.25 -17.24 13.84
C LEU A 60 -17.18 -17.11 14.93
N LYS A 61 -15.98 -17.66 14.70
CA LYS A 61 -14.84 -17.53 15.62
C LYS A 61 -14.31 -16.11 15.69
N GLY A 62 -14.26 -15.40 14.56
CA GLY A 62 -13.80 -14.01 14.50
C GLY A 62 -14.81 -12.99 15.02
N SER A 63 -16.10 -13.33 15.06
CA SER A 63 -17.18 -12.44 15.53
C SER A 63 -17.12 -12.12 17.02
N VAL A 64 -16.42 -12.93 17.81
CA VAL A 64 -16.31 -12.68 19.24
C VAL A 64 -15.54 -11.36 19.41
N PRO A 65 -16.17 -10.28 19.92
CA PRO A 65 -15.50 -8.99 20.01
C PRO A 65 -14.30 -9.16 20.94
N SER A 66 -13.11 -9.16 20.37
CA SER A 66 -11.88 -9.06 21.14
C SER A 66 -11.96 -7.71 21.85
N ARG A 67 -12.24 -7.74 23.17
CA ARG A 67 -12.39 -6.58 24.06
C ARG A 67 -11.09 -5.75 24.23
N LEU A 68 -10.19 -5.81 23.25
CA LEU A 68 -8.86 -5.24 23.26
C LEU A 68 -8.56 -4.36 22.03
N SER A 69 -9.54 -4.07 21.16
CA SER A 69 -9.36 -3.12 20.04
C SER A 69 -9.38 -1.65 20.48
N VAL A 70 -8.60 -1.31 21.51
CA VAL A 70 -7.95 0.00 21.64
C VAL A 70 -6.47 -0.19 21.30
N ALA A 71 -6.19 -0.84 20.17
CA ALA A 71 -4.88 -0.75 19.55
C ALA A 71 -4.83 0.63 18.86
N ARG A 72 -4.53 1.65 19.68
CA ARG A 72 -4.02 2.94 19.22
C ARG A 72 -3.06 2.68 18.07
N SER A 73 -3.29 3.35 16.95
CA SER A 73 -2.32 3.44 15.84
C SER A 73 -0.94 3.66 16.45
N ALA A 74 -0.12 2.60 16.48
CA ALA A 74 1.23 2.70 16.96
C ALA A 74 1.98 3.55 15.92
N PRO A 75 2.58 4.68 16.28
CA PRO A 75 3.39 5.42 15.34
C PRO A 75 4.52 4.48 14.92
N ILE A 76 4.57 4.15 13.64
CA ILE A 76 5.69 3.47 13.01
C ILE A 76 6.92 4.31 13.40
N PRO A 77 7.93 3.77 14.11
CA PRO A 77 9.18 4.48 14.23
C PRO A 77 9.80 4.49 12.84
N SER A 78 9.50 5.54 12.08
CA SER A 78 10.17 5.84 10.82
C SER A 78 11.66 5.86 11.15
N LYS A 79 12.39 4.83 10.70
CA LYS A 79 13.85 4.86 10.65
C LYS A 79 14.22 6.22 10.12
N VAL A 80 14.88 7.01 10.97
CA VAL A 80 15.35 8.37 10.77
C VAL A 80 15.53 8.65 9.28
N GLY A 81 14.52 9.27 8.68
CA GLY A 81 14.58 9.70 7.30
C GLY A 81 15.71 10.71 7.22
N ARG A 82 16.77 10.39 6.49
CA ARG A 82 17.84 11.33 6.19
C ARG A 82 17.21 12.42 5.32
N THR A 83 16.78 13.52 5.92
CA THR A 83 16.30 14.69 5.18
C THR A 83 17.48 15.26 4.40
N ILE A 84 17.44 15.14 3.08
CA ILE A 84 18.41 15.75 2.17
C ILE A 84 17.81 17.06 1.66
N THR A 85 18.32 18.18 2.18
CA THR A 85 18.04 19.50 1.64
C THR A 85 18.94 19.74 0.43
N VAL A 86 18.35 19.89 -0.75
CA VAL A 86 19.05 20.35 -1.96
C VAL A 86 18.74 21.83 -2.17
N GLU A 87 19.78 22.66 -2.11
CA GLU A 87 19.68 24.05 -2.55
C GLU A 87 19.72 24.12 -4.08
N ARG A 88 18.66 24.66 -4.69
CA ARG A 88 18.58 24.84 -6.14
C ARG A 88 19.38 26.09 -6.52
N ARG A 89 20.56 25.89 -7.13
CA ARG A 89 21.37 26.99 -7.66
C ARG A 89 20.66 27.61 -8.88
N SER A 90 20.05 28.78 -8.71
CA SER A 90 19.44 29.55 -9.79
C SER A 90 20.55 30.03 -10.73
N HIS A 91 20.58 29.55 -11.98
CA HIS A 91 21.39 30.20 -12.99
C HIS A 91 20.80 31.60 -13.20
N ARG A 92 21.60 32.63 -12.95
CA ARG A 92 21.17 34.01 -13.15
C ARG A 92 20.83 34.14 -14.63
N SER A 93 19.53 34.17 -14.95
CA SER A 93 19.06 34.48 -16.29
C SER A 93 19.67 35.82 -16.64
N LEU A 94 20.60 35.83 -17.61
CA LEU A 94 21.06 37.05 -18.23
C LEU A 94 19.87 37.59 -19.02
N LEU A 95 18.99 38.29 -18.33
CA LEU A 95 17.95 39.10 -18.95
C LEU A 95 18.69 40.20 -19.71
N THR A 96 18.95 39.94 -20.98
CA THR A 96 19.32 40.96 -21.94
C THR A 96 18.18 41.98 -21.95
N ARG A 97 18.36 43.09 -21.23
CA ARG A 97 17.48 44.23 -21.34
C ARG A 97 17.96 45.05 -22.52
N ALA A 98 17.42 44.72 -23.68
CA ALA A 98 17.44 45.59 -24.84
C ALA A 98 16.71 46.91 -24.50
N GLY A 99 17.36 48.04 -24.82
CA GLY A 99 16.71 49.31 -25.14
C GLY A 99 16.55 50.35 -24.02
N GLY A 100 17.15 51.53 -24.22
CA GLY A 100 16.55 52.79 -23.76
C GLY A 100 17.48 53.94 -23.33
N HIS A 101 17.60 54.95 -24.21
CA HIS A 101 17.69 56.40 -23.94
C HIS A 101 19.05 57.05 -23.55
N ARG A 102 19.73 57.69 -24.51
CA ARG A 102 19.69 59.14 -24.80
C ARG A 102 20.45 59.46 -26.08
#